data_AF-A0A3D0HEM6-F1
#
_entry.id   AF-A0A3D0HEM6-F1
#
_cell.length_a   1.000
_cell.length_b   1.000
_cell.length_c   1.000
_cell.angle_alpha   90.00
_cell.angle_beta   90.00
_cell.angle_gamma   90.00
#
_symmetry.space_group_name_H-M   'P 1'
#
loop_
_entity.id
_entity.type
_entity.pdbx_description
1 polymer ?
#
loop_
_entity_poly.entity_id
_entity_poly.type
_entity_poly.pdbx_seq_one_letter_code
_entity_poly.pdbx_strand_id
1 'polypeptide(L)' 'MSTALTLYSLAWKAALPLTRVYLRRRAKKQPEYLDHWDERFGWSSYPAPSAPRVWLHAVSLGET' A
#
# COMPACT_ATOMS: atom_id res chain seq x y z
N MET A 1 1.37 27.14 5.10
CA MET A 1 1.80 25.78 5.47
C MET A 1 3.31 25.79 5.68
N SER A 2 3.82 25.10 6.71
CA SER A 2 5.27 24.99 6.94
C SER A 2 5.95 24.38 5.71
N THR A 3 7.06 24.96 5.26
CA THR A 3 7.86 24.45 4.11
C THR A 3 8.28 23.00 4.31
N ALA A 4 8.59 22.62 5.55
CA ALA A 4 8.91 21.24 5.93
C ALA A 4 7.73 20.28 5.67
N LEU A 5 6.49 20.68 6.00
CA LEU A 5 5.31 19.85 5.75
C LEU A 5 5.01 19.70 4.26
N THR A 6 5.27 20.74 3.47
CA THR A 6 5.14 20.67 2.00
C THR A 6 6.16 19.70 1.41
N LEU A 7 7.43 19.80 1.81
CA LEU A 7 8.48 18.88 1.34
C LEU A 7 8.19 17.44 1.76
N TYR A 8 7.78 17.22 3.01
CA TYR A 8 7.35 15.92 3.50
C TYR A 8 6.20 15.33 2.67
N SER A 9 5.17 16.13 2.40
CA SER A 9 4.02 15.71 1.61
C SER A 9 4.40 15.37 0.16
N LEU A 10 5.30 16.15 -0.45
CA LEU A 10 5.81 15.88 -1.79
C LEU A 10 6.65 14.61 -1.84
N ALA A 11 7.52 14.39 -0.84
CA ALA A 11 8.30 13.17 -0.73
C ALA A 11 7.39 11.94 -0.66
N TRP A 12 6.31 12.00 0.12
CA TRP A 12 5.35 10.88 0.21
C TRP A 12 4.59 10.65 -1.09
N LYS A 13 4.16 11.72 -1.77
CA LYS A 13 3.54 11.64 -3.10
C LYS A 13 4.48 11.01 -4.14
N ALA A 14 5.78 11.28 -4.07
CA ALA A 14 6.79 10.70 -4.94
C ALA A 14 7.14 9.25 -4.56
N ALA A 15 7.09 8.90 -3.27
CA ALA A 15 7.34 7.55 -2.80
C ALA A 15 6.31 6.55 -3.33
N LEU A 16 5.03 6.94 -3.42
CA LEU A 16 3.94 6.06 -3.86
C LEU A 16 4.12 5.45 -5.27
N PRO A 17 4.43 6.21 -6.35
CA PRO A 17 4.73 5.60 -7.64
C PRO A 17 6.03 4.79 -7.63
N LEU A 18 7.02 5.16 -6.82
CA LEU A 18 8.27 4.40 -6.69
C LEU A 18 8.05 3.03 -6.07
N THR A 19 7.20 2.92 -5.05
CA THR A 19 6.86 1.61 -4.43
C THR A 19 6.16 0.70 -5.43
N ARG A 20 5.29 1.23 -6.30
CA ARG A 20 4.66 0.45 -7.39
C ARG A 20 5.68 -0.15 -8.34
N VAL A 21 6.63 0.66 -8.81
CA VAL A 21 7.67 0.19 -9.72
C VAL A 21 8.54 -0.86 -9.03
N TYR A 22 8.91 -0.62 -7.77
CA TYR A 22 9.69 -1.57 -6.98
C TYR A 22 8.98 -2.92 -6.82
N LEU A 23 7.71 -2.91 -6.39
CA LEU A 23 6.94 -4.15 -6.18
C LEU A 23 6.71 -4.91 -7.47
N ARG A 24 6.45 -4.24 -8.61
CA ARG A 24 6.36 -4.90 -9.92
C ARG A 24 7.69 -5.54 -10.34
N ARG A 25 8.83 -4.90 -10.03
CA ARG A 25 10.15 -5.50 -10.28
C ARG A 25 10.39 -6.72 -9.39
N ARG A 26 10.00 -6.64 -8.12
CA ARG A 26 10.10 -7.74 -7.14
C ARG A 26 9.19 -8.91 -7.51
N ALA A 27 8.03 -8.63 -8.10
CA ALA A 27 7.08 -9.64 -8.56
C ALA A 27 7.67 -10.60 -9.61
N LYS A 28 8.73 -10.21 -10.32
CA LYS A 28 9.46 -11.12 -11.22
C LYS A 28 10.03 -12.35 -10.49
N LYS A 29 10.36 -12.22 -9.20
CA LYS A 29 10.87 -13.31 -8.35
C LYS A 29 9.79 -13.96 -7.50
N GLN A 30 8.73 -13.22 -7.18
CA GLN A 30 7.65 -13.63 -6.29
C GLN A 30 6.32 -13.06 -6.81
N PRO A 31 5.62 -13.76 -7.73
CA PRO A 31 4.43 -13.26 -8.42
C PRO A 31 3.30 -12.79 -7.49
N GLU A 32 3.22 -13.32 -6.27
CA GLU A 32 2.23 -13.02 -5.22
C GLU A 32 2.21 -11.53 -4.82
N TYR A 33 3.28 -10.78 -5.14
CA TYR A 33 3.28 -9.32 -4.99
C TYR A 33 2.26 -8.62 -5.89
N LEU A 34 1.82 -9.26 -6.97
CA LEU A 34 0.77 -8.76 -7.87
C LEU A 34 -0.63 -9.16 -7.42
N ASP A 35 -0.75 -10.09 -6.48
CA ASP A 35 -2.04 -10.46 -5.90
C ASP A 35 -2.60 -9.27 -5.14
N HIS A 36 -3.91 -9.05 -5.32
CA HIS A 36 -4.66 -7.95 -4.72
C HIS A 36 -4.00 -6.56 -4.95
N TRP A 37 -3.38 -6.36 -6.14
CA TRP A 37 -2.60 -5.17 -6.47
C TRP A 37 -3.32 -3.87 -6.12
N ASP A 38 -4.59 -3.74 -6.50
CA ASP A 38 -5.36 -2.52 -6.26
C ASP A 38 -5.71 -2.33 -4.78
N GLU A 39 -6.00 -3.41 -4.04
CA GLU A 39 -6.23 -3.35 -2.58
C GLU A 39 -5.00 -2.81 -1.83
N ARG A 40 -3.78 -3.19 -2.25
CA ARG A 40 -2.53 -2.69 -1.64
C ARG A 40 -2.39 -1.17 -1.73
N PHE A 41 -3.02 -0.55 -2.73
CA PHE A 41 -3.01 0.91 -2.94
C PHE A 41 -4.34 1.58 -2.58
N GLY A 42 -5.26 0.85 -1.94
CA GLY A 42 -6.57 1.38 -1.53
C GLY A 42 -7.52 1.65 -2.69
N TRP A 43 -7.29 1.03 -3.85
CA TRP A 43 -8.10 1.17 -5.06
C TRP A 43 -9.11 0.04 -5.26
N SER A 44 -9.54 -0.57 -4.16
CA SER A 44 -10.57 -1.61 -4.19
C SER A 44 -11.92 -1.08 -3.72
N SER A 45 -12.97 -1.80 -4.09
CA SER A 45 -14.32 -1.52 -3.63
C SER A 45 -14.50 -2.06 -2.21
N TYR A 46 -14.63 -1.15 -1.25
CA TYR A 46 -14.96 -1.50 0.14
C TYR A 46 -16.43 -1.16 0.40
N PRO A 47 -17.35 -2.14 0.35
CA PRO A 47 -18.76 -1.86 0.59
C PRO A 47 -18.98 -1.26 1.98
N ALA A 48 -20.05 -0.46 2.10
CA ALA A 48 -20.42 0.15 3.37
C ALA A 48 -20.66 -0.96 4.42
N PRO A 49 -20.16 -0.78 5.66
CA PRO A 49 -20.38 -1.77 6.71
C PRO A 49 -21.86 -1.84 7.10
N SER A 50 -22.43 -3.04 7.16
CA SER A 50 -23.77 -3.31 7.71
C SER A 50 -23.78 -3.45 9.24
N ALA A 51 -22.60 -3.55 9.86
CA ALA A 51 -22.37 -3.67 11.30
C ALA A 51 -21.01 -3.02 11.66
N PRO A 52 -20.72 -2.72 12.93
CA PRO A 52 -19.43 -2.13 13.33
C PRO A 52 -18.23 -2.91 12.77
N ARG A 53 -17.32 -2.20 12.09
CA ARG A 53 -16.12 -2.80 11.45
C ARG A 53 -14.92 -2.69 12.38
N VAL A 54 -14.31 -3.82 12.71
CA VAL A 54 -13.01 -3.87 13.38
C VAL A 54 -11.92 -3.94 12.31
N TRP A 55 -10.98 -2.99 12.35
CA TRP A 55 -9.82 -2.98 11.47
C TRP A 55 -8.67 -3.70 12.15
N LEU A 56 -8.24 -4.81 11.54
CA LEU A 56 -7.11 -5.59 12.03
C LEU A 56 -5.93 -5.31 11.11
N HIS A 57 -4.83 -4.81 11.68
CA HIS A 57 -3.56 -4.74 10.98
C HIS A 57 -2.77 -6.00 11.30
N ALA A 58 -2.66 -6.92 10.34
CA ALA A 58 -1.88 -8.13 10.46
C ALA A 58 -0.71 -8.11 9.46
N VAL A 59 0.45 -8.58 9.92
CA VAL A 59 1.66 -8.77 9.10
C VAL A 59 2.21 -10.16 9.40
N SER A 60 2.47 -10.94 8.35
CA SER A 60 3.24 -12.18 8.46
C SER A 60 4.71 -11.87 8.26
N LEU A 61 5.55 -12.23 9.23
CA LEU A 61 6.98 -12.37 9.02
C LEU A 61 7.15 -13.80 8.48
N GLY A 62 7.63 -13.98 7.25
CA GLY A 62 7.80 -15.32 6.69
C GLY A 62 8.61 -16.18 7.66
N GLU A 63 8.13 -17.39 7.95
CA GLU A 63 8.89 -18.36 8.73
C GLU A 63 10.09 -18.80 7.87
N THR A 64 11.26 -18.24 8.15
CA THR A 64 12.56 -18.71 7.66
C THR A 64 13.27 -19.47 8.75
#